data_AF-A0AAV5WKC2-F1
#
_entry.id   AF-A0AAV5WKC2-F1
#
_cell.length_a   1.000
_cell.length_b   1.000
_cell.length_c   1.000
_cell.angle_alpha   90.00
_cell.angle_beta   90.00
_cell.angle_gamma   90.00
#
_symmetry.space_group_name_H-M   'P 1'
#
loop_
_entity.id
_entity.type
_entity.pdbx_description
1 polymer ?
#
loop_
_entity_poly.entity_id
_entity_poly.type
_entity_poly.pdbx_seq_one_letter_code
_entity_poly.pdbx_strand_id
1 'polypeptide(L)'
;FRMSSGDNSTATSSPLLSTDDLSGLKEGEIFTDPQTGKKFRVKKTILPHYSSSGPFGLGDPDDRTLRRIEADVIIPNRMNAAVERVECNAQYMDLIKCFRSEGAVKGLAECKPILALFNACKAEKFHDIAWREHMTEEYLKERSEARRTGMTIKQRKLEEYRQWKEKNEGETK
;
A
#
# COMPACT_ATOMS: atom_id res chain seq x y z
N PHE A 1 -2.76 61.86 -11.60
CA PHE A 1 -2.94 60.40 -11.66
C PHE A 1 -1.62 59.72 -11.32
N ARG A 2 -1.45 59.28 -10.07
CA ARG A 2 -0.31 58.47 -9.62
C ARG A 2 -0.93 57.36 -8.78
N MET A 3 -0.93 56.13 -9.30
CA MET A 3 -1.55 54.97 -8.67
C MET A 3 -0.68 54.48 -7.52
N SER A 4 -1.31 54.29 -6.37
CA SER A 4 -0.78 53.58 -5.21
C SER A 4 -0.62 52.09 -5.53
N SER A 5 0.50 51.51 -5.12
CA SER A 5 0.66 50.08 -4.84
C SER A 5 1.00 50.02 -3.35
N GLY A 6 0.29 49.29 -2.48
CA GLY A 6 -0.29 47.97 -2.67
C GLY A 6 0.43 47.06 -1.69
N ASP A 7 -0.25 46.75 -0.58
CA ASP A 7 0.23 46.23 0.69
C ASP A 7 1.19 45.03 0.64
N ASN A 8 2.27 45.13 1.43
CA ASN A 8 3.20 44.05 1.73
C ASN A 8 2.59 43.15 2.82
N SER A 9 1.80 42.16 2.40
CA SER A 9 1.24 41.15 3.30
C SER A 9 2.30 40.10 3.63
N THR A 10 2.82 40.18 4.85
CA THR A 10 3.61 39.14 5.53
C THR A 10 2.87 37.80 5.50
N ALA A 11 3.26 36.90 4.61
CA ALA A 11 2.84 35.50 4.65
C ALA A 11 3.57 34.81 5.81
N THR A 12 2.86 34.61 6.92
CA THR A 12 3.28 33.75 8.02
C THR A 12 3.50 32.34 7.46
N SER A 13 4.76 31.92 7.30
CA SER A 13 5.11 30.59 6.82
C SER A 13 4.71 29.57 7.89
N SER A 14 3.61 28.85 7.65
CA SER A 14 3.31 27.64 8.40
C SER A 14 4.54 26.72 8.38
N PRO A 15 4.89 26.07 9.50
CA PRO A 15 6.03 25.17 9.52
C PRO A 15 5.83 24.05 8.51
N LEU A 16 6.79 23.89 7.58
CA LEU A 16 6.79 22.79 6.62
C LEU A 16 6.73 21.46 7.37
N LEU A 17 5.86 20.56 6.93
CA LEU A 17 5.73 19.20 7.45
C LEU A 17 6.60 18.23 6.63
N SER A 18 6.90 17.06 7.19
CA SER A 18 7.66 16.00 6.47
C SER A 18 7.00 15.54 5.16
N THR A 19 5.71 15.81 4.97
CA THR A 19 4.93 15.47 3.77
C THR A 19 4.96 16.58 2.71
N ASP A 20 5.46 17.76 3.03
CA ASP A 20 5.40 18.92 2.16
C ASP A 20 6.44 18.85 1.05
N ASP A 21 6.14 19.53 -0.06
CA ASP A 21 7.04 19.58 -1.20
C ASP A 21 8.30 20.39 -0.86
N LEU A 22 9.42 19.69 -0.68
CA LEU A 22 10.72 20.29 -0.39
C LEU A 22 11.42 20.85 -1.65
N SER A 23 10.73 20.91 -2.80
CA SER A 23 11.26 21.47 -4.06
C SER A 23 11.72 22.93 -3.94
N GLY A 24 11.15 23.69 -3.00
CA GLY A 24 11.52 25.08 -2.71
C GLY A 24 12.84 25.26 -1.95
N LEU A 25 13.39 24.20 -1.33
CA LEU A 25 14.64 24.25 -0.56
C LEU A 25 15.86 24.01 -1.46
N LYS A 26 17.05 24.46 -1.01
CA LYS A 26 18.28 24.24 -1.76
C LYS A 26 18.70 22.78 -1.69
N GLU A 27 19.25 22.27 -2.78
CA GLU A 27 19.77 20.91 -2.82
C GLU A 27 20.90 20.75 -1.78
N GLY A 28 20.81 19.70 -0.97
CA GLY A 28 21.77 19.42 0.11
C GLY A 28 21.48 20.10 1.44
N GLU A 29 20.47 20.98 1.53
CA GLU A 29 20.03 21.59 2.78
C GLU A 29 19.49 20.53 3.76
N ILE A 30 19.73 20.71 5.06
CA ILE A 30 19.22 19.83 6.11
C ILE A 30 17.91 20.41 6.64
N PHE A 31 16.80 19.81 6.23
CA PHE A 31 15.49 20.10 6.80
C PHE A 31 15.31 19.28 8.08
N THR A 32 14.89 19.91 9.16
CA THR A 32 14.54 19.22 10.42
C THR A 32 13.04 19.33 10.60
N ASP A 33 12.35 18.18 10.64
CA ASP A 33 10.91 18.15 10.86
C ASP A 33 10.58 18.67 12.28
N PRO A 34 9.77 19.73 12.42
CA PRO A 34 9.41 20.29 13.72
C PRO A 34 8.54 19.37 14.57
N GLN A 35 7.83 18.40 13.99
CA GLN A 35 6.98 17.46 14.73
C GLN A 35 7.73 16.19 15.16
N THR A 36 8.59 15.64 14.29
CA THR A 36 9.27 14.37 14.56
C THR A 36 10.73 14.53 14.96
N GLY A 37 11.33 15.71 14.77
CA GLY A 37 12.75 15.97 14.99
C GLY A 37 13.68 15.26 13.99
N LYS A 38 13.13 14.55 13.00
CA LYS A 38 13.91 13.82 11.99
C LYS A 38 14.61 14.82 11.06
N LYS A 39 15.90 14.58 10.78
CA LYS A 39 16.71 15.39 9.87
C LYS A 39 16.75 14.73 8.49
N PHE A 40 16.45 15.52 7.46
CA PHE A 40 16.39 15.08 6.08
C PHE A 40 17.28 15.95 5.21
N ARG A 41 18.07 15.32 4.34
CA ARG A 41 18.87 16.03 3.36
C ARG A 41 18.03 16.20 2.09
N VAL A 42 17.77 17.46 1.72
CA VAL A 42 16.99 17.79 0.52
C VAL A 42 17.71 17.28 -0.72
N LYS A 43 17.01 16.44 -1.51
CA LYS A 43 17.46 15.95 -2.82
C LYS A 43 16.43 16.36 -3.86
N LYS A 44 16.89 16.92 -4.99
CA LYS A 44 16.01 17.27 -6.11
C LYS A 44 15.76 16.02 -6.95
N THR A 45 14.70 15.29 -6.63
CA THR A 45 14.25 14.13 -7.40
C THR A 45 12.88 14.39 -8.03
N ILE A 46 12.56 13.68 -9.12
CA ILE A 46 11.23 13.72 -9.75
C ILE A 46 10.14 13.21 -8.79
N LEU A 47 10.52 12.30 -7.88
CA LEU A 47 9.65 11.79 -6.85
C LEU A 47 9.68 12.71 -5.61
N PRO A 48 8.54 12.91 -4.95
CA PRO A 48 8.50 13.68 -3.71
C PRO A 48 9.33 12.99 -2.63
N HIS A 49 9.93 13.79 -1.74
CA HIS A 49 10.91 13.34 -0.76
C HIS A 49 10.45 12.15 0.10
N TYR A 50 9.17 12.13 0.52
CA TYR A 50 8.61 11.02 1.31
C TYR A 50 8.58 9.67 0.58
N SER A 51 8.63 9.67 -0.76
CA SER A 51 8.62 8.46 -1.59
C SER A 51 10.02 7.90 -1.84
N SER A 52 11.06 8.71 -1.68
CA SER A 52 12.47 8.34 -1.91
C SER A 52 13.33 8.34 -0.63
N SER A 53 12.69 8.54 0.53
CA SER A 53 13.32 8.53 1.85
C SER A 53 13.55 7.10 2.38
N GLY A 54 14.07 6.99 3.61
CA GLY A 54 14.27 5.72 4.30
C GLY A 54 15.62 5.03 3.99
N PRO A 55 15.95 3.94 4.71
CA PRO A 55 17.25 3.28 4.64
C PRO A 55 17.56 2.67 3.27
N PHE A 56 16.53 2.23 2.54
CA PHE A 56 16.65 1.60 1.22
C PHE A 56 16.09 2.48 0.08
N GLY A 57 15.74 3.75 0.36
CA GLY A 57 15.15 4.65 -0.65
C GLY A 57 13.75 4.25 -1.12
N LEU A 58 13.01 3.48 -0.30
CA LEU A 58 11.66 2.98 -0.60
C LEU A 58 10.55 3.79 0.10
N GLY A 59 10.91 4.90 0.72
CA GLY A 59 10.07 5.74 1.58
C GLY A 59 10.28 5.48 3.07
N ASP A 60 9.70 6.34 3.91
CA ASP A 60 9.79 6.24 5.38
C ASP A 60 9.07 4.97 5.88
N PRO A 61 9.74 4.06 6.62
CA PRO A 61 9.11 2.89 7.23
C PRO A 61 7.99 3.22 8.22
N ASP A 62 8.02 4.41 8.83
CA ASP A 62 7.05 4.81 9.86
C ASP A 62 5.88 5.62 9.28
N ASP A 63 5.94 5.97 7.99
CA ASP A 63 4.84 6.64 7.30
C ASP A 63 3.63 5.69 7.19
N ARG A 64 2.50 6.14 7.75
CA ARG A 64 1.21 5.42 7.76
C ARG A 64 0.21 5.96 6.76
N THR A 65 0.56 6.98 5.97
CA THR A 65 -0.35 7.54 4.97
C THR A 65 -0.55 6.55 3.82
N LEU A 66 -1.77 6.56 3.26
CA LEU A 66 -2.09 5.79 2.06
C LEU A 66 -1.98 6.68 0.83
N ARG A 67 -1.23 6.20 -0.15
CA ARG A 67 -1.24 6.76 -1.50
C ARG A 67 -2.56 6.41 -2.18
N ARG A 68 -3.01 7.26 -3.11
CA ARG A 68 -4.26 7.03 -3.84
C ARG A 68 -4.32 5.65 -4.51
N ILE A 69 -3.23 5.20 -5.14
CA ILE A 69 -3.14 3.86 -5.71
C ILE A 69 -3.27 2.74 -4.67
N GLU A 70 -2.80 2.97 -3.44
CA GLU A 70 -2.90 1.98 -2.38
C GLU A 70 -4.34 1.86 -1.89
N ALA A 71 -4.99 3.00 -1.66
CA ALA A 71 -6.37 3.10 -1.20
C ALA A 71 -7.40 2.60 -2.24
N ASP A 72 -7.20 2.94 -3.51
CA ASP A 72 -8.18 2.71 -4.59
C ASP A 72 -7.95 1.39 -5.34
N VAL A 73 -6.73 0.84 -5.33
CA VAL A 73 -6.38 -0.35 -6.13
C VAL A 73 -5.80 -1.46 -5.28
N ILE A 74 -4.73 -1.20 -4.51
CA ILE A 74 -4.01 -2.29 -3.82
C ILE A 74 -4.84 -2.92 -2.72
N ILE A 75 -5.43 -2.11 -1.83
CA ILE A 75 -6.26 -2.60 -0.73
C ILE A 75 -7.51 -3.31 -1.27
N PRO A 76 -8.30 -2.74 -2.21
CA PRO A 76 -9.42 -3.43 -2.83
C PRO A 76 -9.03 -4.75 -3.52
N ASN A 77 -7.89 -4.82 -4.18
CA ASN A 77 -7.41 -6.07 -4.79
C ASN A 77 -7.05 -7.14 -3.75
N ARG A 78 -6.46 -6.73 -2.62
CA ARG A 78 -6.22 -7.65 -1.49
C ARG A 78 -7.52 -8.15 -0.88
N MET A 79 -8.49 -7.26 -0.69
CA MET A 79 -9.85 -7.63 -0.25
C MET A 79 -10.48 -8.63 -1.22
N ASN A 80 -10.46 -8.37 -2.54
CA ASN A 80 -10.96 -9.31 -3.55
C ASN A 80 -10.31 -10.69 -3.44
N ALA A 81 -8.98 -10.75 -3.32
CA ALA A 81 -8.27 -12.01 -3.18
C ALA A 81 -8.66 -12.77 -1.89
N ALA A 82 -8.90 -12.06 -0.79
CA ALA A 82 -9.39 -12.64 0.46
C ALA A 82 -10.84 -13.13 0.35
N VAL A 83 -11.72 -12.38 -0.34
CA VAL A 83 -13.08 -12.80 -0.66
C VAL A 83 -13.09 -14.13 -1.42
N GLU A 84 -12.27 -14.24 -2.47
CA GLU A 84 -12.25 -15.44 -3.33
C GLU A 84 -11.62 -16.65 -2.63
N ARG A 85 -10.59 -16.44 -1.79
CA ARG A 85 -9.81 -17.52 -1.18
C ARG A 85 -10.35 -17.98 0.17
N VAL A 86 -10.99 -17.10 0.93
CA VAL A 86 -11.36 -17.36 2.32
C VAL A 86 -12.84 -17.06 2.56
N GLU A 87 -13.26 -15.80 2.47
CA GLU A 87 -14.57 -15.37 3.00
C GLU A 87 -15.76 -15.93 2.22
N CYS A 88 -15.74 -15.80 0.90
CA CYS A 88 -16.82 -16.24 -0.01
C CYS A 88 -16.33 -17.40 -0.89
N ASN A 89 -15.39 -18.21 -0.38
CA ASN A 89 -14.74 -19.25 -1.15
C ASN A 89 -15.73 -20.31 -1.64
N ALA A 90 -16.73 -20.68 -0.83
CA ALA A 90 -17.72 -21.69 -1.22
C ALA A 90 -18.52 -21.25 -2.46
N GLN A 91 -19.11 -20.05 -2.42
CA GLN A 91 -19.87 -19.47 -3.53
C GLN A 91 -19.00 -19.25 -4.77
N TYR A 92 -17.74 -18.84 -4.56
CA TYR A 92 -16.77 -18.68 -5.63
C TYR A 92 -16.43 -20.02 -6.30
N MET A 93 -16.24 -21.08 -5.53
CA MET A 93 -15.95 -22.42 -6.04
C MET A 93 -17.16 -23.02 -6.77
N ASP A 94 -18.38 -22.78 -6.29
CA ASP A 94 -19.61 -23.16 -6.99
C ASP A 94 -19.74 -22.42 -8.33
N LEU A 95 -19.40 -21.13 -8.35
CA LEU A 95 -19.39 -20.34 -9.58
C LEU A 95 -18.38 -20.89 -10.59
N ILE A 96 -17.15 -21.17 -10.15
CA ILE A 96 -16.12 -21.80 -10.98
C ILE A 96 -16.59 -23.15 -11.51
N LYS A 97 -17.20 -23.97 -10.64
CA LYS A 97 -17.71 -25.28 -11.02
C LYS A 97 -18.78 -25.18 -12.11
N CYS A 98 -19.71 -24.22 -11.99
CA CYS A 98 -20.72 -23.95 -13.00
C CYS A 98 -20.10 -23.50 -14.33
N PHE A 99 -19.14 -22.58 -14.32
CA PHE A 99 -18.46 -22.17 -15.55
C PHE A 99 -17.68 -23.31 -16.21
N ARG A 100 -17.13 -24.23 -15.42
CA ARG A 100 -16.45 -25.42 -15.95
C ARG A 100 -17.42 -26.45 -16.53
N SER A 101 -18.64 -26.59 -15.98
CA SER A 101 -19.63 -27.57 -16.49
C SER A 101 -20.37 -27.06 -17.72
N GLU A 102 -20.84 -25.81 -17.71
CA GLU A 102 -21.67 -25.25 -18.77
C GLU A 102 -20.87 -24.73 -19.97
N GLY A 103 -19.57 -24.50 -19.77
CA GLY A 103 -18.69 -23.88 -20.76
C GLY A 103 -18.92 -22.36 -20.91
N ALA A 104 -17.99 -21.70 -21.61
CA ALA A 104 -17.92 -20.23 -21.61
C ALA A 104 -19.16 -19.52 -22.19
N VAL A 105 -19.83 -20.13 -23.18
CA VAL A 105 -20.95 -19.49 -23.89
C VAL A 105 -22.27 -19.60 -23.10
N LYS A 106 -22.60 -20.80 -22.60
CA LYS A 106 -23.83 -21.03 -21.82
C LYS A 106 -23.69 -20.62 -20.36
N GLY A 107 -22.51 -20.78 -19.77
CA GLY A 107 -22.25 -20.46 -18.37
C GLY A 107 -22.52 -18.99 -18.01
N LEU A 108 -22.38 -18.06 -18.96
CA LEU A 108 -22.73 -16.64 -18.72
C LEU A 108 -24.22 -16.42 -18.45
N ALA A 109 -25.10 -17.29 -18.96
CA ALA A 109 -26.54 -17.23 -18.70
C ALA A 109 -26.93 -18.11 -17.51
N GLU A 110 -26.47 -19.36 -17.51
CA GLU A 110 -26.88 -20.38 -16.54
C GLU A 110 -26.27 -20.17 -15.14
N CYS A 111 -25.06 -19.60 -15.06
CA CYS A 111 -24.39 -19.36 -13.77
C CYS A 111 -24.76 -18.03 -13.11
N LYS A 112 -25.65 -17.22 -13.72
CA LYS A 112 -26.15 -15.96 -13.16
C LYS A 112 -26.66 -16.04 -11.70
N PRO A 113 -27.49 -17.04 -11.31
CA PRO A 113 -27.96 -17.12 -9.93
C PRO A 113 -26.81 -17.36 -8.94
N ILE A 114 -25.83 -18.19 -9.29
CA ILE A 114 -24.66 -18.46 -8.44
C ILE A 114 -23.76 -17.21 -8.36
N LEU A 115 -23.60 -16.51 -9.49
CA LEU A 115 -22.88 -15.23 -9.53
C LEU A 115 -23.55 -14.19 -8.63
N ALA A 116 -24.88 -14.13 -8.58
CA ALA A 116 -25.61 -13.22 -7.70
C ALA A 116 -25.33 -13.52 -6.21
N LEU A 117 -25.28 -14.79 -5.82
CA LEU A 117 -24.91 -15.20 -4.45
C LEU A 117 -23.48 -14.80 -4.10
N PHE A 118 -22.52 -15.05 -5.00
CA PHE A 118 -21.14 -14.63 -4.82
C PHE A 118 -21.02 -13.09 -4.70
N ASN A 119 -21.70 -12.35 -5.57
CA ASN A 119 -21.70 -10.89 -5.55
C ASN A 119 -22.35 -10.32 -4.29
N ALA A 120 -23.39 -10.96 -3.75
CA ALA A 120 -24.00 -10.56 -2.48
C ALA A 120 -23.01 -10.70 -1.31
N CYS A 121 -22.36 -11.86 -1.20
CA CYS A 121 -21.34 -12.11 -0.18
C CYS A 121 -20.15 -11.13 -0.32
N LYS A 122 -19.69 -10.91 -1.55
CA LYS A 122 -18.63 -9.94 -1.85
C LYS A 122 -19.03 -8.52 -1.45
N ALA A 123 -20.24 -8.08 -1.79
CA ALA A 123 -20.72 -6.74 -1.45
C ALA A 123 -20.80 -6.53 0.07
N GLU A 124 -21.29 -7.52 0.82
CA GLU A 124 -21.32 -7.49 2.29
C GLU A 124 -19.93 -7.24 2.87
N LYS A 125 -18.92 -7.99 2.40
CA LYS A 125 -17.54 -7.83 2.87
C LYS A 125 -16.94 -6.47 2.47
N PHE A 126 -17.21 -5.98 1.27
CA PHE A 126 -16.71 -4.68 0.84
C PHE A 126 -17.35 -3.49 1.57
N HIS A 127 -18.53 -3.67 2.17
CA HIS A 127 -19.17 -2.67 3.03
C HIS A 127 -18.71 -2.74 4.49
N ASP A 128 -17.99 -3.78 4.89
CA ASP A 128 -17.41 -3.90 6.23
C ASP A 128 -16.17 -3.00 6.37
N ILE A 129 -16.36 -1.88 7.08
CA ILE A 129 -15.30 -0.90 7.34
C ILE A 129 -14.20 -1.48 8.22
N ALA A 130 -14.55 -2.26 9.25
CA ALA A 130 -13.58 -2.86 10.14
C ALA A 130 -12.70 -3.88 9.40
N TRP A 131 -13.28 -4.62 8.46
CA TRP A 131 -12.52 -5.52 7.61
C TRP A 131 -11.58 -4.77 6.66
N ARG A 132 -12.05 -3.67 6.05
CA ARG A 132 -11.19 -2.81 5.22
C ARG A 132 -10.03 -2.21 6.02
N GLU A 133 -10.27 -1.79 7.26
CA GLU A 133 -9.24 -1.30 8.17
C GLU A 133 -8.22 -2.39 8.49
N HIS A 134 -8.68 -3.60 8.85
CA HIS A 134 -7.79 -4.74 9.08
C HIS A 134 -6.89 -5.03 7.87
N MET A 135 -7.47 -5.12 6.67
CA MET A 135 -6.72 -5.35 5.43
C MET A 135 -5.73 -4.22 5.12
N THR A 136 -6.06 -2.99 5.50
CA THR A 136 -5.20 -1.82 5.39
C THR A 136 -4.01 -1.90 6.35
N GLU A 137 -4.26 -2.30 7.60
CA GLU A 137 -3.21 -2.47 8.61
C GLU A 137 -2.20 -3.56 8.23
N GLU A 138 -2.69 -4.70 7.72
CA GLU A 138 -1.81 -5.75 7.20
C GLU A 138 -0.93 -5.24 6.05
N TYR A 139 -1.51 -4.46 5.13
CA TYR A 139 -0.76 -3.85 4.04
C TYR A 139 0.30 -2.86 4.55
N LEU A 140 -0.06 -1.97 5.48
CA LEU A 140 0.85 -0.98 6.05
C LEU A 140 2.01 -1.66 6.81
N LYS A 141 1.73 -2.73 7.55
CA LYS A 141 2.75 -3.53 8.23
C LYS A 141 3.73 -4.13 7.24
N GLU A 142 3.24 -4.79 6.19
CA GLU A 142 4.07 -5.36 5.13
C GLU A 142 4.92 -4.29 4.45
N ARG A 143 4.33 -3.13 4.14
CA ARG A 143 5.01 -1.99 3.52
C ARG A 143 6.11 -1.44 4.42
N SER A 144 5.83 -1.27 5.71
CA SER A 144 6.81 -0.81 6.71
C SER A 144 8.00 -1.76 6.78
N GLU A 145 7.76 -3.07 6.83
CA GLU A 145 8.82 -4.08 6.84
C GLU A 145 9.64 -4.07 5.54
N ALA A 146 8.99 -3.93 4.38
CA ALA A 146 9.67 -3.83 3.09
C ALA A 146 10.53 -2.56 3.00
N ARG A 147 10.04 -1.43 3.50
CA ARG A 147 10.82 -0.17 3.58
C ARG A 147 11.98 -0.26 4.55
N ARG A 148 11.82 -1.00 5.66
CA ARG A 148 12.85 -1.19 6.70
C ARG A 148 13.94 -2.18 6.28
N THR A 149 13.60 -3.22 5.52
CA THR A 149 14.52 -4.32 5.17
C THR A 149 15.00 -4.29 3.72
N GLY A 150 14.33 -3.55 2.84
CA GLY A 150 14.58 -3.58 1.41
C GLY A 150 14.07 -4.87 0.72
N MET A 151 13.38 -5.75 1.45
CA MET A 151 12.97 -7.06 0.96
C MET A 151 11.45 -7.25 0.99
N THR A 152 10.91 -7.91 -0.04
CA THR A 152 9.52 -8.37 -0.06
C THR A 152 9.29 -9.55 0.89
N ILE A 153 8.03 -9.83 1.24
CA ILE A 153 7.68 -11.03 2.05
C ILE A 153 8.25 -12.31 1.43
N LYS A 154 8.17 -12.45 0.10
CA LYS A 154 8.68 -13.64 -0.60
C LYS A 154 10.19 -13.78 -0.47
N GLN A 155 10.92 -12.68 -0.59
CA GLN A 155 12.38 -12.67 -0.43
C GLN A 155 12.78 -13.02 1.00
N ARG A 156 12.11 -12.44 2.01
CA ARG A 156 12.35 -12.77 3.43
C ARG A 156 12.11 -14.25 3.71
N LYS A 157 10.96 -14.79 3.30
CA LYS A 157 10.66 -16.23 3.45
C LYS A 157 11.67 -17.13 2.75
N LEU A 158 12.14 -16.74 1.56
CA LEU A 158 13.15 -17.50 0.82
C LEU A 158 14.52 -17.45 1.51
N GLU A 159 14.87 -16.33 2.14
CA GLU A 159 16.10 -16.20 2.93
C GLU A 159 16.01 -16.99 4.23
N GLU A 160 14.90 -16.91 4.95
CA GLU A 160 14.60 -17.75 6.14
C GLU A 160 14.72 -19.24 5.81
N TYR A 161 14.15 -19.68 4.68
CA TYR A 161 14.28 -21.06 4.22
C TYR A 161 15.72 -21.45 3.89
N ARG A 162 16.49 -20.57 3.24
CA ARG A 162 17.92 -20.81 2.96
C ARG A 162 18.74 -20.96 4.24
N GLN A 163 18.52 -20.06 5.20
CA GLN A 163 19.18 -20.12 6.51
C GLN A 163 18.80 -21.38 7.30
N TRP A 164 17.52 -21.78 7.26
CA TRP A 164 17.07 -23.03 7.85
C TRP A 164 17.77 -24.23 7.21
N LYS A 165 17.84 -24.27 5.87
CA LYS A 165 18.49 -25.34 5.12
C LYS A 165 19.96 -25.48 5.46
N GLU A 166 20.71 -24.36 5.50
CA GLU A 166 22.14 -24.35 5.86
C GLU A 166 22.40 -24.90 7.27
N LYS A 167 21.54 -24.56 8.24
CA LYS A 167 21.66 -25.07 9.61
C LYS A 167 21.39 -26.58 9.70
N ASN A 168 20.35 -27.06 9.03
CA ASN A 168 19.92 -28.46 9.14
C ASN A 168 20.73 -29.42 8.25
N GLU A 169 21.28 -28.96 7.11
CA GLU A 169 22.16 -29.79 6.26
C GLU A 169 23.62 -29.71 6.69
N GLY A 170 24.02 -28.66 7.42
CA GLY A 170 25.34 -28.55 8.04
C GLY A 170 25.55 -29.49 9.24
N GLU A 171 24.47 -29.92 9.90
CA GLU A 171 24.51 -30.88 11.02
C GLU A 171 24.58 -32.35 10.57
N THR A 172 24.34 -32.64 9.28
CA THR A 172 24.35 -34.01 8.72
C THR A 172 25.69 -34.42 8.12
N LYS A 173 26.78 -33.68 8.38
CA LYS A 173 28.14 -34.00 7.94
C LYS A 173 29.09 -34.24 9.10
#